data_AF-A0AAZ3QZT9-F1
#
_entry.id   AF-A0AAZ3QZT9-F1
#
_cell.length_a   1.000
_cell.length_b   1.000
_cell.length_c   1.000
_cell.angle_alpha   90.00
_cell.angle_beta   90.00
_cell.angle_gamma   90.00
#
_symmetry.space_group_name_H-M   'P 1'
#
loop_
_entity.id
_entity.type
_entity.pdbx_description
1 polymer ?
#
loop_
_entity_poly.entity_id
_entity_poly.type
_entity_poly.pdbx_seq_one_letter_code
_entity_poly.pdbx_strand_id
1 'polypeptide(L)'
;MAYCDKTGDHPPASLNNEDSRNGHDPATDKHPTPHSKGNANDCCSTEEARTVSVPHGLCVKKKKLVLHVDLNNTILVSDAVTSQGTIAALDYFISTVTWGQMSKQGKWMWMSDSPSLLPPCEGAVSYYSQFGRVAGFTSSTAGQRFRCVLDEHLAMLRWPKELKGDKELAVKGEDGQLYHWILPSFFQLLKDLVAEGRDFAILFRTFGSDLPRVLSAVSRALTQGSHPLFPDLPALKLSVNETPGQIRCSKKGAVLTRAEERLSTRDGERALYQYLSSVQCLGGFQDHFDWWARNTYSILGGKPLWVDPFDQDVQHIFIDDNIRQNDKDTIVHPKVFLDRDGSETRTASTSELYDLCLVQNDLLKAISDPEYFTQRISICQENYDRNLQQGAG
;
A
#
# COMPACT_ATOMS: atom_id res chain seq x y z
N MET A 1 -12.20 19.75 5.42
CA MET A 1 -13.67 19.68 5.71
C MET A 1 -14.24 18.64 4.76
N ALA A 2 -14.89 17.53 5.15
CA ALA A 2 -15.61 17.21 6.36
C ALA A 2 -15.30 15.76 6.81
N TYR A 3 -14.86 15.61 8.05
CA TYR A 3 -15.08 14.39 8.84
C TYR A 3 -15.94 14.86 10.01
N CYS A 4 -17.23 14.95 9.75
CA CYS A 4 -18.24 15.12 10.79
C CYS A 4 -19.14 13.90 10.65
N ASP A 5 -18.86 12.87 11.44
CA ASP A 5 -19.94 12.05 11.97
C ASP A 5 -19.79 12.00 13.48
N LYS A 6 -20.71 12.72 14.12
CA LYS A 6 -21.03 12.57 15.53
C LYS A 6 -21.98 11.39 15.61
N THR A 7 -21.59 10.33 16.33
CA THR A 7 -22.45 9.66 17.32
C THR A 7 -21.60 8.61 18.05
N GLY A 8 -21.49 8.78 19.36
CA GLY A 8 -21.08 7.72 20.27
C GLY A 8 -22.31 6.94 20.72
N ASP A 9 -22.15 5.64 20.92
CA ASP A 9 -22.41 4.97 22.20
C ASP A 9 -22.08 3.47 22.08
N HIS A 10 -21.33 2.98 23.06
CA HIS A 10 -20.99 1.58 23.33
C HIS A 10 -21.46 1.25 24.76
N PRO A 11 -21.54 -0.03 25.17
CA PRO A 11 -22.68 -0.94 25.12
C PRO A 11 -23.17 -1.25 26.56
N PRO A 12 -23.91 -2.35 26.85
CA PRO A 12 -23.18 -3.55 27.31
C PRO A 12 -23.86 -4.94 27.14
N ALA A 13 -23.00 -5.98 27.27
CA ALA A 13 -23.25 -7.28 27.94
C ALA A 13 -24.24 -8.29 27.30
N SER A 14 -24.09 -9.64 27.35
CA SER A 14 -23.12 -10.56 27.95
C SER A 14 -23.55 -12.03 27.66
N LEU A 15 -22.70 -13.01 28.06
CA LEU A 15 -22.98 -14.45 28.38
C LEU A 15 -23.14 -15.41 27.18
N ASN A 16 -22.73 -16.69 27.18
CA ASN A 16 -21.82 -17.55 27.96
C ASN A 16 -21.84 -18.95 27.29
N ASN A 17 -20.96 -19.85 27.77
CA ASN A 17 -20.98 -21.34 27.69
C ASN A 17 -20.15 -21.98 26.55
N GLU A 18 -19.02 -22.64 26.86
CA GLU A 18 -18.87 -24.02 27.44
C GLU A 18 -19.18 -25.10 26.39
N ASP A 19 -18.49 -26.23 26.24
CA ASP A 19 -17.37 -26.92 26.88
C ASP A 19 -17.12 -28.20 26.02
N SER A 20 -16.08 -28.97 26.34
CA SER A 20 -15.80 -30.38 25.91
C SER A 20 -14.83 -30.57 24.72
N ARG A 21 -13.91 -31.54 24.67
CA ARG A 21 -13.15 -32.44 25.59
C ARG A 21 -12.55 -33.54 24.69
N ASN A 22 -11.23 -33.74 24.81
CA ASN A 22 -10.45 -34.99 24.81
C ASN A 22 -10.59 -36.12 23.75
N GLY A 23 -9.39 -36.62 23.36
CA GLY A 23 -9.07 -37.99 22.88
C GLY A 23 -7.75 -37.99 22.08
N HIS A 24 -6.55 -38.14 22.68
CA HIS A 24 -5.80 -39.38 23.01
C HIS A 24 -5.48 -40.31 21.80
N ASP A 25 -4.27 -40.15 21.21
CA ASP A 25 -3.15 -41.11 20.98
C ASP A 25 -3.39 -42.61 20.61
N PRO A 26 -2.38 -43.40 20.13
CA PRO A 26 -1.09 -43.10 19.45
C PRO A 26 -0.64 -44.12 18.33
N ALA A 27 0.57 -43.90 17.79
CA ALA A 27 1.56 -44.91 17.28
C ALA A 27 1.31 -45.54 15.88
N THR A 28 2.27 -45.98 15.03
CA THR A 28 3.68 -46.41 15.14
C THR A 28 4.38 -46.46 13.74
N ASP A 29 5.72 -46.34 13.76
CA ASP A 29 6.76 -47.11 13.02
C ASP A 29 7.14 -46.97 11.51
N LYS A 30 8.48 -46.80 11.37
CA LYS A 30 9.48 -47.49 10.51
C LYS A 30 9.69 -47.15 9.02
N HIS A 31 10.87 -46.53 8.80
CA HIS A 31 11.91 -46.69 7.74
C HIS A 31 11.90 -47.99 6.89
N PRO A 32 12.60 -48.08 5.71
CA PRO A 32 13.88 -47.42 5.38
C PRO A 32 14.11 -46.93 3.92
N THR A 33 15.24 -46.23 3.75
CA THR A 33 15.93 -45.90 2.48
C THR A 33 16.60 -47.13 1.85
N PRO A 34 17.11 -47.04 0.60
CA PRO A 34 18.57 -46.90 0.46
C PRO A 34 19.10 -46.07 -0.73
N HIS A 35 20.32 -45.56 -0.48
CA HIS A 35 21.42 -45.09 -1.33
C HIS A 35 21.47 -45.38 -2.85
N SER A 36 22.08 -44.44 -3.59
CA SER A 36 23.34 -44.70 -4.34
C SER A 36 24.06 -43.42 -4.77
N LYS A 37 25.41 -43.46 -4.63
CA LYS A 37 26.43 -42.49 -5.04
C LYS A 37 27.13 -42.98 -6.31
N GLY A 38 27.69 -42.06 -7.10
CA GLY A 38 28.84 -42.23 -8.02
C GLY A 38 29.17 -40.88 -8.66
N ASN A 39 30.27 -40.17 -8.36
CA ASN A 39 31.69 -40.33 -8.79
C ASN A 39 31.84 -40.59 -10.30
N ALA A 40 32.80 -40.04 -11.06
CA ALA A 40 33.84 -39.01 -10.92
C ALA A 40 34.51 -38.84 -12.32
N ASN A 41 35.19 -37.69 -12.53
CA ASN A 41 36.41 -37.42 -13.34
C ASN A 41 36.60 -37.89 -14.80
N ASP A 42 36.97 -36.96 -15.70
CA ASP A 42 38.28 -36.78 -16.39
C ASP A 42 38.12 -35.72 -17.52
N CYS A 43 38.78 -34.56 -17.59
CA CYS A 43 40.20 -34.20 -17.88
C CYS A 43 40.62 -34.12 -19.37
N CYS A 44 41.36 -33.04 -19.69
CA CYS A 44 42.10 -32.66 -20.93
C CYS A 44 41.27 -32.03 -22.09
N SER A 45 41.63 -30.93 -22.77
CA SER A 45 42.89 -30.17 -22.94
C SER A 45 42.63 -28.75 -23.50
N THR A 46 43.49 -27.80 -23.12
CA THR A 46 43.99 -26.60 -23.84
C THR A 46 43.19 -25.93 -24.97
N GLU A 47 42.79 -24.66 -24.76
CA GLU A 47 42.91 -23.59 -25.76
C GLU A 47 42.96 -22.22 -25.07
N GLU A 48 44.03 -21.46 -25.31
CA GLU A 48 44.20 -20.08 -24.82
C GLU A 48 43.22 -19.14 -25.51
N ALA A 49 42.04 -18.96 -24.92
CA ALA A 49 41.14 -17.89 -25.31
C ALA A 49 41.61 -16.57 -24.67
N ARG A 50 42.16 -15.68 -25.50
CA ARG A 50 42.42 -14.28 -25.15
C ARG A 50 41.15 -13.66 -24.58
N THR A 51 41.10 -13.48 -23.27
CA THR A 51 40.05 -12.72 -22.58
C THR A 51 40.18 -11.26 -22.98
N VAL A 52 39.38 -10.85 -23.97
CA VAL A 52 39.00 -9.46 -24.13
C VAL A 52 38.17 -9.11 -22.90
N SER A 53 38.78 -8.40 -21.96
CA SER A 53 38.09 -7.82 -20.82
C SER A 53 37.08 -6.81 -21.34
N VAL A 54 35.83 -7.24 -21.49
CA VAL A 54 34.69 -6.34 -21.63
C VAL A 54 34.70 -5.48 -20.34
N PRO A 55 34.71 -4.13 -20.44
CA PRO A 55 34.60 -3.30 -19.26
C PRO A 55 33.35 -3.76 -18.52
N HIS A 56 33.51 -4.22 -17.28
CA HIS A 56 32.38 -4.39 -16.40
C HIS A 56 31.76 -3.00 -16.31
N GLY A 57 30.66 -2.79 -17.05
CA GLY A 57 29.85 -1.61 -16.92
C GLY A 57 29.61 -1.42 -15.43
N LEU A 58 29.88 -0.22 -14.92
CA LEU A 58 29.58 0.16 -13.55
C LEU A 58 28.20 -0.39 -13.21
N CYS A 59 28.17 -1.47 -12.43
CA CYS A 59 26.93 -2.00 -11.90
C CYS A 59 26.47 -0.95 -10.91
N VAL A 60 25.69 0.02 -11.38
CA VAL A 60 25.07 1.02 -10.53
C VAL A 60 24.20 0.23 -9.56
N LYS A 61 24.67 0.11 -8.32
CA LYS A 61 23.94 -0.58 -7.26
C LYS A 61 22.58 0.11 -7.15
N LYS A 62 21.51 -0.62 -7.48
CA LYS A 62 20.15 -0.09 -7.34
C LYS A 62 19.87 0.12 -5.84
N LYS A 63 19.29 1.27 -5.49
CA LYS A 63 18.83 1.55 -4.13
C LYS A 63 17.80 0.48 -3.71
N LYS A 64 17.86 0.10 -2.43
CA LYS A 64 16.79 -0.64 -1.78
C LYS A 64 15.52 0.19 -1.77
N LEU A 65 14.39 -0.43 -2.04
CA LEU A 65 13.08 0.22 -1.96
C LEU A 65 12.39 -0.10 -0.64
N VAL A 66 11.95 0.92 0.08
CA VAL A 66 11.03 0.76 1.22
C VAL A 66 9.69 1.35 0.84
N LEU A 67 8.75 0.48 0.49
CA LEU A 67 7.42 0.85 0.02
C LEU A 67 6.48 0.94 1.20
N HIS A 68 5.99 2.14 1.49
CA HIS A 68 4.93 2.40 2.46
C HIS A 68 3.61 2.38 1.71
N VAL A 69 2.80 1.34 1.91
CA VAL A 69 1.58 1.11 1.13
C VAL A 69 0.39 1.26 2.06
N ASP A 70 -0.46 2.25 1.79
CA ASP A 70 -1.73 2.35 2.47
C ASP A 70 -2.66 1.16 2.12
N LEU A 71 -3.67 0.91 2.96
CA LEU A 71 -4.60 -0.19 2.75
C LEU A 71 -5.86 0.24 1.99
N ASN A 72 -6.72 1.05 2.61
CA ASN A 72 -8.07 1.31 2.13
C ASN A 72 -8.04 2.22 0.89
N ASN A 73 -8.79 1.87 -0.15
CA ASN A 73 -8.74 2.50 -1.50
C ASN A 73 -7.35 2.53 -2.17
N THR A 74 -6.36 1.86 -1.58
CA THR A 74 -5.01 1.72 -2.13
C THR A 74 -4.80 0.30 -2.66
N ILE A 75 -4.77 -0.69 -1.77
CA ILE A 75 -4.74 -2.12 -2.14
C ILE A 75 -6.00 -2.88 -1.72
N LEU A 76 -6.88 -2.26 -0.93
CA LEU A 76 -8.19 -2.80 -0.55
C LEU A 76 -9.29 -1.94 -1.14
N VAL A 77 -10.29 -2.57 -1.78
CA VAL A 77 -11.50 -1.86 -2.23
C VAL A 77 -12.57 -1.99 -1.16
N SER A 78 -12.30 -1.39 -0.01
CA SER A 78 -13.19 -1.34 1.16
C SER A 78 -12.63 -0.33 2.15
N ASP A 79 -13.50 0.28 2.95
CA ASP A 79 -13.10 1.18 4.03
C ASP A 79 -13.74 0.74 5.35
N ALA A 80 -12.94 0.12 6.22
CA ALA A 80 -13.40 -0.33 7.53
C ALA A 80 -13.69 0.84 8.48
N VAL A 81 -12.99 1.97 8.34
CA VAL A 81 -13.19 3.15 9.19
C VAL A 81 -14.56 3.75 8.93
N THR A 82 -14.96 3.81 7.65
CA THR A 82 -16.27 4.35 7.28
C THR A 82 -17.32 3.29 6.95
N SER A 83 -17.05 2.02 7.29
CA SER A 83 -17.95 0.87 7.10
C SER A 83 -18.48 0.72 5.67
N GLN A 84 -17.63 1.00 4.67
CA GLN A 84 -17.98 0.82 3.26
C GLN A 84 -17.53 -0.55 2.76
N GLY A 85 -18.48 -1.30 2.19
CA GLY A 85 -18.20 -2.50 1.41
C GLY A 85 -17.63 -2.14 0.03
N THR A 86 -17.38 -3.16 -0.79
CA THR A 86 -16.64 -3.00 -2.06
C THR A 86 -17.33 -2.09 -3.06
N ILE A 87 -18.66 -2.21 -3.20
CA ILE A 87 -19.40 -1.39 -4.15
C ILE A 87 -19.46 0.05 -3.64
N ALA A 88 -19.77 0.24 -2.35
CA ALA A 88 -19.86 1.57 -1.78
C ALA A 88 -18.51 2.30 -1.78
N ALA A 89 -17.40 1.60 -1.55
CA ALA A 89 -16.05 2.17 -1.57
C ALA A 89 -15.64 2.62 -2.98
N LEU A 90 -15.89 1.78 -4.00
CA LEU A 90 -15.56 2.14 -5.39
C LEU A 90 -16.48 3.24 -5.94
N ASP A 91 -17.78 3.18 -5.64
CA ASP A 91 -18.75 4.22 -6.00
C ASP A 91 -18.39 5.57 -5.35
N TYR A 92 -17.97 5.53 -4.09
CA TYR A 92 -17.42 6.69 -3.38
C TYR A 92 -16.15 7.21 -4.07
N PHE A 93 -15.17 6.36 -4.37
CA PHE A 93 -13.93 6.77 -5.03
C PHE A 93 -14.23 7.51 -6.34
N ILE A 94 -15.13 6.98 -7.18
CA ILE A 94 -15.51 7.62 -8.46
C ILE A 94 -16.04 9.06 -8.24
N SER A 95 -16.78 9.32 -7.17
CA SER A 95 -17.25 10.68 -6.86
C SER A 95 -16.11 11.67 -6.53
N THR A 96 -14.96 11.16 -6.08
CA THR A 96 -13.78 11.96 -5.73
C THR A 96 -12.92 12.33 -6.95
N VAL A 97 -13.02 11.55 -8.03
CA VAL A 97 -12.22 11.69 -9.27
C VAL A 97 -13.08 12.11 -10.47
N THR A 98 -14.28 12.61 -10.25
CA THR A 98 -15.18 13.14 -11.29
C THR A 98 -15.41 14.63 -11.08
N TRP A 99 -15.34 15.41 -12.16
CA TRP A 99 -15.09 16.85 -12.07
C TRP A 99 -16.20 17.68 -12.72
N GLY A 100 -16.52 18.80 -12.07
CA GLY A 100 -17.45 19.78 -12.59
C GLY A 100 -17.31 21.14 -11.92
N GLN A 101 -18.31 21.98 -12.15
CA GLN A 101 -18.39 23.31 -11.55
C GLN A 101 -19.85 23.72 -11.35
N MET A 102 -20.07 24.65 -10.42
CA MET A 102 -21.35 25.34 -10.30
C MET A 102 -21.46 26.45 -11.33
N SER A 103 -22.55 26.46 -12.10
CA SER A 103 -22.89 27.56 -12.98
C SER A 103 -23.24 28.83 -12.19
N LYS A 104 -23.26 29.99 -12.86
CA LYS A 104 -23.73 31.26 -12.26
C LYS A 104 -25.16 31.19 -11.72
N GLN A 105 -25.95 30.21 -12.16
CA GLN A 105 -27.34 29.98 -11.75
C GLN A 105 -27.45 28.91 -10.64
N GLY A 106 -26.32 28.46 -10.09
CA GLY A 106 -26.28 27.45 -9.02
C GLY A 106 -26.55 26.02 -9.49
N LYS A 107 -26.38 25.72 -10.79
CA LYS A 107 -26.55 24.36 -11.33
C LYS A 107 -25.21 23.69 -11.54
N TRP A 108 -25.10 22.42 -11.15
CA TRP A 108 -23.92 21.60 -11.44
C TRP A 108 -23.76 21.37 -12.94
N MET A 109 -22.53 21.55 -13.44
CA MET A 109 -22.14 21.27 -14.82
C MET A 109 -20.91 20.38 -14.81
N TRP A 110 -21.03 19.20 -15.43
CA TRP A 110 -19.90 18.30 -15.63
C TRP A 110 -18.88 18.89 -16.60
N MET A 111 -17.61 18.76 -16.27
CA MET A 111 -16.49 19.20 -17.11
C MET A 111 -15.86 18.04 -17.90
N SER A 112 -16.09 16.81 -17.44
CA SER A 112 -15.60 15.59 -18.07
C SER A 112 -16.62 14.48 -17.88
N ASP A 113 -16.72 13.61 -18.89
CA ASP A 113 -17.45 12.33 -18.80
C ASP A 113 -16.53 11.16 -18.42
N SER A 114 -15.23 11.43 -18.22
CA SER A 114 -14.25 10.45 -17.77
C SER A 114 -13.65 10.85 -16.42
N PRO A 115 -13.51 9.90 -15.47
CA PRO A 115 -12.79 10.16 -14.24
C PRO A 115 -11.31 10.44 -14.47
N SER A 116 -10.71 11.23 -13.59
CA SER A 116 -9.28 11.51 -13.56
C SER A 116 -8.82 11.85 -12.15
N LEU A 117 -7.62 11.43 -11.76
CA LEU A 117 -7.04 11.77 -10.46
C LEU A 117 -6.88 13.29 -10.26
N LEU A 118 -6.49 13.99 -11.32
CA LEU A 118 -6.28 15.43 -11.32
C LEU A 118 -7.45 16.15 -11.99
N PRO A 119 -7.77 17.38 -11.54
CA PRO A 119 -8.76 18.20 -12.20
C PRO A 119 -8.37 18.45 -13.67
N PRO A 120 -9.34 18.45 -14.60
CA PRO A 120 -9.06 18.69 -16.02
C PRO A 120 -8.62 20.13 -16.31
N CYS A 121 -8.97 21.10 -15.46
CA CYS A 121 -8.58 22.49 -15.58
C CYS A 121 -8.67 23.22 -14.23
N GLU A 122 -8.10 24.42 -14.16
CA GLU A 122 -8.21 25.30 -13.00
C GLU A 122 -9.68 25.65 -12.70
N GLY A 123 -10.05 25.62 -11.42
CA GLY A 123 -11.41 25.91 -10.96
C GLY A 123 -12.37 24.71 -11.01
N ALA A 124 -11.98 23.60 -11.63
CA ALA A 124 -12.73 22.35 -11.53
C ALA A 124 -12.72 21.84 -10.08
N VAL A 125 -13.89 21.43 -9.58
CA VAL A 125 -14.04 20.79 -8.27
C VAL A 125 -14.57 19.38 -8.46
N SER A 126 -14.13 18.45 -7.61
CA SER A 126 -14.69 17.10 -7.65
C SER A 126 -16.13 17.12 -7.15
N TYR A 127 -16.95 16.17 -7.61
CA TYR A 127 -18.32 16.04 -7.14
C TYR A 127 -18.37 15.86 -5.62
N TYR A 128 -17.48 15.03 -5.08
CA TYR A 128 -17.33 14.83 -3.64
C TYR A 128 -17.00 16.13 -2.90
N SER A 129 -16.03 16.93 -3.37
CA SER A 129 -15.67 18.18 -2.69
C SER A 129 -16.82 19.20 -2.69
N GLN A 130 -17.69 19.16 -3.70
CA GLN A 130 -18.83 20.06 -3.81
C GLN A 130 -20.05 19.63 -2.98
N PHE A 131 -20.34 18.33 -2.93
CA PHE A 131 -21.59 17.80 -2.34
C PHE A 131 -21.38 16.89 -1.13
N GLY A 132 -20.13 16.61 -0.76
CA GLY A 132 -19.78 15.64 0.25
C GLY A 132 -20.02 14.19 -0.22
N ARG A 133 -20.09 13.27 0.74
CA ARG A 133 -20.35 11.87 0.46
C ARG A 133 -21.82 11.67 0.08
N VAL A 134 -22.04 11.06 -1.09
CA VAL A 134 -23.37 10.67 -1.59
C VAL A 134 -23.40 9.15 -1.72
N ALA A 135 -24.29 8.49 -0.97
CA ALA A 135 -24.48 7.05 -1.09
C ALA A 135 -25.11 6.71 -2.45
N GLY A 136 -24.53 5.74 -3.18
CA GLY A 136 -25.04 5.34 -4.49
C GLY A 136 -24.92 6.45 -5.52
N PHE A 137 -23.78 7.16 -5.55
CA PHE A 137 -23.50 8.25 -6.48
C PHE A 137 -23.82 7.86 -7.93
N THR A 138 -23.28 6.73 -8.41
CA THR A 138 -23.54 6.24 -9.78
C THR A 138 -24.95 5.70 -10.00
N SER A 139 -25.71 5.48 -8.92
CA SER A 139 -27.13 5.10 -8.99
C SER A 139 -28.06 6.32 -8.98
N SER A 140 -27.53 7.50 -8.65
CA SER A 140 -28.27 8.76 -8.64
C SER A 140 -28.35 9.38 -10.03
N THR A 141 -29.34 10.25 -10.27
CA THR A 141 -29.45 11.02 -11.52
C THR A 141 -28.21 11.85 -11.83
N ALA A 142 -27.50 12.32 -10.79
CA ALA A 142 -26.30 13.13 -10.97
C ALA A 142 -25.11 12.30 -11.48
N GLY A 143 -24.89 11.12 -10.90
CA GLY A 143 -23.72 10.28 -11.18
C GLY A 143 -23.96 9.14 -12.18
N GLN A 144 -25.20 8.91 -12.65
CA GLN A 144 -25.54 7.78 -13.54
C GLN A 144 -24.64 7.66 -14.78
N ARG A 145 -24.12 8.78 -15.28
CA ARG A 145 -23.17 8.78 -16.42
C ARG A 145 -21.88 8.00 -16.16
N PHE A 146 -21.47 7.86 -14.90
CA PHE A 146 -20.26 7.13 -14.50
C PHE A 146 -20.57 5.69 -14.08
N ARG A 147 -21.81 5.23 -14.27
CA ARG A 147 -22.20 3.86 -13.88
C ARG A 147 -21.44 2.79 -14.64
N CYS A 148 -21.17 3.00 -15.93
CA CYS A 148 -20.37 2.06 -16.72
C CYS A 148 -18.98 1.87 -16.10
N VAL A 149 -18.33 2.95 -15.63
CA VAL A 149 -17.03 2.86 -14.96
C VAL A 149 -17.11 1.98 -13.72
N LEU A 150 -18.13 2.17 -12.87
CA LEU A 150 -18.32 1.32 -11.69
C LEU A 150 -18.49 -0.16 -12.09
N ASP A 151 -19.41 -0.44 -13.02
CA ASP A 151 -19.75 -1.81 -13.40
C ASP A 151 -18.55 -2.53 -14.06
N GLU A 152 -17.78 -1.84 -14.90
CA GLU A 152 -16.57 -2.35 -15.55
C GLU A 152 -15.49 -2.71 -14.52
N HIS A 153 -15.22 -1.83 -13.55
CA HIS A 153 -14.19 -2.06 -12.54
C HIS A 153 -14.61 -3.11 -11.51
N LEU A 154 -15.90 -3.18 -11.14
CA LEU A 154 -16.42 -4.29 -10.36
C LEU A 154 -16.26 -5.62 -11.09
N ALA A 155 -16.49 -5.66 -12.41
CA ALA A 155 -16.31 -6.87 -13.19
C ALA A 155 -14.84 -7.36 -13.17
N MET A 156 -13.87 -6.45 -13.23
CA MET A 156 -12.44 -6.76 -13.12
C MET A 156 -12.03 -7.23 -11.72
N LEU A 157 -12.71 -6.76 -10.67
CA LEU A 157 -12.48 -7.17 -9.29
C LEU A 157 -13.11 -8.50 -8.89
N ARG A 158 -13.94 -9.10 -9.75
CA ARG A 158 -14.71 -10.30 -9.38
C ARG A 158 -13.79 -11.46 -9.04
N TRP A 159 -14.11 -12.11 -7.92
CA TRP A 159 -13.54 -13.42 -7.60
C TRP A 159 -14.01 -14.45 -8.64
N PRO A 160 -13.16 -15.41 -9.07
CA PRO A 160 -13.55 -16.44 -10.02
C PRO A 160 -14.80 -17.22 -9.54
N LYS A 161 -15.85 -17.27 -10.38
CA LYS A 161 -17.19 -17.76 -9.99
C LYS A 161 -17.22 -19.25 -9.70
N GLU A 162 -16.36 -19.99 -10.37
CA GLU A 162 -16.16 -21.43 -10.24
C GLU A 162 -15.44 -21.82 -8.94
N LEU A 163 -14.83 -20.86 -8.24
CA LEU A 163 -14.11 -21.09 -7.00
C LEU A 163 -14.95 -20.71 -5.79
N LYS A 164 -14.83 -21.51 -4.74
CA LYS A 164 -15.35 -21.13 -3.42
C LYS A 164 -14.60 -19.89 -2.93
N GLY A 165 -15.32 -18.93 -2.36
CA GLY A 165 -14.70 -17.75 -1.75
C GLY A 165 -13.72 -18.14 -0.65
N ASP A 166 -12.51 -17.59 -0.71
CA ASP A 166 -11.54 -17.67 0.38
C ASP A 166 -11.93 -16.69 1.50
N LYS A 167 -11.82 -17.12 2.76
CA LYS A 167 -12.28 -16.34 3.92
C LYS A 167 -11.46 -15.08 4.17
N GLU A 168 -10.21 -15.05 3.71
CA GLU A 168 -9.29 -13.96 3.94
C GLU A 168 -9.06 -13.15 2.67
N LEU A 169 -8.94 -13.80 1.52
CA LEU A 169 -8.60 -13.17 0.23
C LEU A 169 -9.81 -12.69 -0.58
N ALA A 170 -11.02 -13.12 -0.23
CA ALA A 170 -12.25 -12.65 -0.88
C ALA A 170 -13.12 -11.85 0.09
N VAL A 171 -13.96 -10.99 -0.47
CA VAL A 171 -14.98 -10.22 0.25
C VAL A 171 -16.30 -10.29 -0.49
N LYS A 172 -17.40 -10.38 0.25
CA LYS A 172 -18.75 -10.36 -0.32
C LYS A 172 -19.22 -8.91 -0.42
N GLY A 173 -19.49 -8.46 -1.65
CA GLY A 173 -20.05 -7.13 -1.90
C GLY A 173 -21.53 -7.04 -1.55
N GLU A 174 -22.04 -5.83 -1.60
CA GLU A 174 -23.42 -5.46 -1.28
C GLU A 174 -24.43 -6.08 -2.24
N ASP A 175 -24.01 -6.40 -3.47
CA ASP A 175 -24.78 -7.16 -4.48
C ASP A 175 -24.75 -8.68 -4.27
N GLY A 176 -24.06 -9.14 -3.22
CA GLY A 176 -23.88 -10.53 -2.87
C GLY A 176 -22.84 -11.29 -3.70
N GLN A 177 -22.17 -10.63 -4.65
CA GLN A 177 -21.06 -11.22 -5.42
C GLN A 177 -19.78 -11.25 -4.56
N LEU A 178 -18.83 -12.09 -4.98
CA LEU A 178 -17.51 -12.16 -4.37
C LEU A 178 -16.51 -11.34 -5.19
N TYR A 179 -15.68 -10.58 -4.49
CA TYR A 179 -14.62 -9.75 -5.05
C TYR A 179 -13.28 -10.12 -4.41
N HIS A 180 -12.18 -9.88 -5.13
CA HIS A 180 -10.84 -9.87 -4.54
C HIS A 180 -10.77 -8.82 -3.44
N TRP A 181 -10.40 -9.22 -2.23
CA TRP A 181 -10.30 -8.29 -1.11
C TRP A 181 -9.02 -7.42 -1.20
N ILE A 182 -7.91 -8.05 -1.59
CA ILE A 182 -6.65 -7.37 -1.93
C ILE A 182 -6.55 -7.32 -3.46
N LEU A 183 -6.20 -6.15 -4.00
CA LEU A 183 -6.07 -5.95 -5.44
C LEU A 183 -5.08 -6.94 -6.09
N PRO A 184 -5.44 -7.59 -7.22
CA PRO A 184 -4.52 -8.44 -7.96
C PRO A 184 -3.20 -7.76 -8.36
N SER A 185 -3.24 -6.48 -8.72
CA SER A 185 -2.04 -5.68 -9.07
C SER A 185 -1.02 -5.56 -7.93
N PHE A 186 -1.44 -5.67 -6.66
CA PHE A 186 -0.49 -5.74 -5.54
C PHE A 186 0.33 -7.04 -5.56
N PHE A 187 -0.30 -8.19 -5.86
CA PHE A 187 0.45 -9.44 -5.97
C PHE A 187 1.33 -9.47 -7.22
N GLN A 188 0.88 -8.83 -8.32
CA GLN A 188 1.71 -8.64 -9.51
C GLN A 188 2.96 -7.81 -9.19
N LEU A 189 2.83 -6.72 -8.42
CA LEU A 189 3.97 -5.94 -7.94
C LEU A 189 5.03 -6.81 -7.23
N LEU A 190 4.61 -7.75 -6.37
CA LEU A 190 5.55 -8.65 -5.69
C LEU A 190 6.32 -9.52 -6.68
N LYS A 191 5.64 -10.02 -7.72
CA LYS A 191 6.28 -10.82 -8.78
C LYS A 191 7.28 -9.99 -9.56
N ASP A 192 6.91 -8.77 -9.93
CA ASP A 192 7.75 -7.86 -10.72
C ASP A 192 9.02 -7.48 -9.95
N LEU A 193 8.89 -7.06 -8.69
CA LEU A 193 10.04 -6.69 -7.85
C LEU A 193 11.03 -7.85 -7.66
N VAL A 194 10.53 -9.09 -7.50
CA VAL A 194 11.38 -10.28 -7.39
C VAL A 194 12.01 -10.64 -8.73
N ALA A 195 11.25 -10.58 -9.83
CA ALA A 195 11.76 -10.85 -11.17
C ALA A 195 12.84 -9.86 -11.60
N GLU A 196 12.72 -8.60 -11.19
CA GLU A 196 13.72 -7.55 -11.38
C GLU A 196 14.95 -7.68 -10.46
N GLY A 197 14.94 -8.62 -9.51
CA GLY A 197 16.00 -8.80 -8.53
C GLY A 197 16.17 -7.61 -7.58
N ARG A 198 15.08 -6.92 -7.23
CA ARG A 198 15.11 -5.75 -6.35
C ARG A 198 15.32 -6.17 -4.90
N ASP A 199 16.17 -5.41 -4.19
CA ASP A 199 16.13 -5.37 -2.74
C ASP A 199 14.98 -4.44 -2.32
N PHE A 200 14.00 -4.98 -1.60
CA PHE A 200 12.84 -4.21 -1.18
C PHE A 200 12.25 -4.69 0.15
N ALA A 201 11.50 -3.79 0.78
CA ALA A 201 10.59 -4.08 1.87
C ALA A 201 9.25 -3.38 1.63
N ILE A 202 8.16 -3.99 2.10
CA ILE A 202 6.82 -3.37 2.10
C ILE A 202 6.34 -3.21 3.53
N LEU A 203 5.98 -1.98 3.86
CA LEU A 203 5.37 -1.58 5.11
C LEU A 203 3.93 -1.17 4.82
N PHE A 204 2.97 -2.02 5.16
CA PHE A 204 1.57 -1.65 5.16
C PHE A 204 1.33 -0.56 6.21
N ARG A 205 0.62 0.49 5.81
CA ARG A 205 0.28 1.64 6.65
C ARG A 205 -1.23 1.76 6.69
N THR A 206 -1.82 2.02 7.85
CA THR A 206 -3.27 2.23 7.93
C THR A 206 -3.63 2.97 9.21
N PHE A 207 -4.64 3.81 9.15
CA PHE A 207 -5.28 4.34 10.36
C PHE A 207 -6.32 3.37 10.95
N GLY A 208 -6.82 2.42 10.15
CA GLY A 208 -7.88 1.49 10.50
C GLY A 208 -7.39 0.23 11.22
N SER A 209 -8.26 -0.77 11.30
CA SER A 209 -8.03 -2.04 11.99
C SER A 209 -7.73 -3.22 11.06
N ASP A 210 -7.64 -3.00 9.75
CA ASP A 210 -7.49 -4.06 8.74
C ASP A 210 -6.11 -4.75 8.75
N LEU A 211 -5.09 -4.12 9.34
CA LEU A 211 -3.69 -4.55 9.25
C LEU A 211 -3.46 -6.02 9.63
N PRO A 212 -3.95 -6.56 10.77
CA PRO A 212 -3.72 -7.97 11.11
C PRO A 212 -4.28 -8.94 10.06
N ARG A 213 -5.46 -8.63 9.51
CA ARG A 213 -6.09 -9.46 8.48
C ARG A 213 -5.32 -9.39 7.17
N VAL A 214 -4.81 -8.21 6.77
CA VAL A 214 -3.96 -8.07 5.58
C VAL A 214 -2.67 -8.88 5.73
N LEU A 215 -2.00 -8.80 6.87
CA LEU A 215 -0.76 -9.56 7.12
C LEU A 215 -1.00 -11.07 7.00
N SER A 216 -2.06 -11.58 7.63
CA SER A 216 -2.45 -13.00 7.53
C SER A 216 -2.78 -13.41 6.09
N ALA A 217 -3.59 -12.60 5.39
CA ALA A 217 -4.02 -12.90 4.02
C ALA A 217 -2.83 -12.95 3.04
N VAL A 218 -1.91 -11.98 3.13
CA VAL A 218 -0.70 -11.93 2.31
C VAL A 218 0.26 -13.06 2.67
N SER A 219 0.41 -13.39 3.96
CA SER A 219 1.22 -14.52 4.42
C SER A 219 0.72 -15.84 3.84
N ARG A 220 -0.60 -16.09 3.88
CA ARG A 220 -1.24 -17.27 3.28
C ARG A 220 -1.04 -17.31 1.76
N ALA A 221 -1.21 -16.18 1.07
CA ALA A 221 -0.97 -16.11 -0.38
C ALA A 221 0.49 -16.47 -0.73
N LEU A 222 1.45 -15.92 0.02
CA LEU A 222 2.89 -16.14 -0.18
C LEU A 222 3.38 -17.52 0.26
N THR A 223 2.74 -18.19 1.20
CA THR A 223 3.22 -19.49 1.72
C THR A 223 2.45 -20.68 1.16
N GLN A 224 1.16 -20.51 0.86
CA GLN A 224 0.26 -21.60 0.46
C GLN A 224 -0.18 -21.50 -1.00
N GLY A 225 0.09 -20.39 -1.69
CA GLY A 225 -0.41 -20.16 -3.05
C GLY A 225 -1.93 -20.05 -3.08
N SER A 226 -2.53 -19.54 -2.01
CA SER A 226 -3.99 -19.53 -1.82
C SER A 226 -4.73 -18.54 -2.72
N HIS A 227 -4.02 -17.61 -3.39
CA HIS A 227 -4.65 -16.67 -4.32
C HIS A 227 -4.85 -17.31 -5.71
N PRO A 228 -6.07 -17.36 -6.26
CA PRO A 228 -6.37 -18.13 -7.46
C PRO A 228 -5.67 -17.62 -8.72
N LEU A 229 -5.42 -16.31 -8.82
CA LEU A 229 -4.69 -15.71 -9.94
C LEU A 229 -3.16 -15.77 -9.78
N PHE A 230 -2.67 -16.07 -8.57
CA PHE A 230 -1.24 -16.09 -8.27
C PHE A 230 -0.87 -17.33 -7.45
N PRO A 231 -1.10 -18.55 -7.99
CA PRO A 231 -0.78 -19.79 -7.29
C PRO A 231 0.73 -20.00 -7.12
N ASP A 232 1.55 -19.26 -7.87
CA ASP A 232 3.01 -19.36 -7.91
C ASP A 232 3.72 -18.44 -6.90
N LEU A 233 2.99 -17.65 -6.11
CA LEU A 233 3.55 -16.78 -5.06
C LEU A 233 4.53 -17.49 -4.09
N PRO A 234 4.34 -18.77 -3.71
CA PRO A 234 5.32 -19.49 -2.89
C PRO A 234 6.72 -19.59 -3.50
N ALA A 235 6.85 -19.51 -4.82
CA ALA A 235 8.15 -19.53 -5.49
C ALA A 235 8.96 -18.25 -5.23
N LEU A 236 8.32 -17.14 -4.83
CA LEU A 236 8.98 -15.86 -4.54
C LEU A 236 9.82 -15.89 -3.25
N LYS A 237 9.54 -16.84 -2.34
CA LYS A 237 10.22 -16.98 -1.03
C LYS A 237 10.23 -15.71 -0.19
N LEU A 238 9.21 -14.87 -0.34
CA LEU A 238 8.99 -13.69 0.50
C LEU A 238 8.35 -14.11 1.82
N SER A 239 8.73 -13.45 2.91
CA SER A 239 8.12 -13.65 4.23
C SER A 239 7.32 -12.44 4.70
N VAL A 240 6.34 -12.66 5.56
CA VAL A 240 5.56 -11.60 6.20
C VAL A 240 5.81 -11.62 7.70
N ASN A 241 6.17 -10.47 8.28
CA ASN A 241 6.12 -10.27 9.72
C ASN A 241 4.67 -9.97 10.10
N GLU A 242 3.97 -10.99 10.58
CA GLU A 242 2.56 -10.92 10.97
C GLU A 242 2.33 -10.19 12.30
N THR A 243 3.38 -9.77 13.02
CA THR A 243 3.25 -8.97 14.24
C THR A 243 3.00 -7.50 13.88
N PRO A 244 1.77 -6.96 14.07
CA PRO A 244 1.48 -5.59 13.70
C PRO A 244 2.24 -4.61 14.59
N GLY A 245 2.90 -3.63 13.97
CA GLY A 245 3.45 -2.50 14.70
C GLY A 245 2.42 -1.37 14.87
N GLN A 246 2.78 -0.37 15.66
CA GLN A 246 2.03 0.88 15.79
C GLN A 246 2.97 2.08 15.69
N ILE A 247 2.48 3.15 15.09
CA ILE A 247 3.11 4.47 15.16
C ILE A 247 2.13 5.41 15.87
N ARG A 248 2.60 6.04 16.95
CA ARG A 248 1.83 6.96 17.78
C ARG A 248 2.53 8.30 17.87
N CYS A 249 1.89 9.31 17.30
CA CYS A 249 2.36 10.70 17.31
C CYS A 249 1.88 11.47 18.54
N SER A 250 2.67 12.46 18.96
CA SER A 250 2.36 13.40 20.02
C SER A 250 3.07 14.73 19.77
N LYS A 251 2.80 15.75 20.59
CA LYS A 251 3.56 17.02 20.56
C LYS A 251 5.07 16.83 20.81
N LYS A 252 5.46 15.71 21.43
CA LYS A 252 6.85 15.37 21.73
C LYS A 252 7.52 14.52 20.64
N GLY A 253 6.85 14.29 19.50
CA GLY A 253 7.34 13.44 18.43
C GLY A 253 6.57 12.14 18.24
N ALA A 254 7.09 11.28 17.37
CA ALA A 254 6.51 9.97 17.03
C ALA A 254 7.18 8.85 17.82
N VAL A 255 6.39 7.84 18.18
CA VAL A 255 6.85 6.61 18.80
C VAL A 255 6.40 5.43 17.96
N LEU A 256 7.36 4.61 17.55
CA LEU A 256 7.14 3.35 16.85
C LEU A 256 7.28 2.20 17.86
N THR A 257 6.34 1.27 17.85
CA THR A 257 6.37 0.05 18.67
C THR A 257 6.04 -1.17 17.86
N ARG A 258 6.76 -2.27 18.06
CA ARG A 258 6.46 -3.58 17.50
C ARG A 258 7.04 -4.65 18.42
N ALA A 259 6.21 -5.58 18.91
CA ALA A 259 6.62 -6.52 19.95
C ALA A 259 7.34 -5.79 21.10
N GLU A 260 8.59 -6.13 21.38
CA GLU A 260 9.44 -5.50 22.41
C GLU A 260 10.19 -4.25 21.90
N GLU A 261 10.23 -4.03 20.59
CA GLU A 261 10.91 -2.88 19.99
C GLU A 261 10.12 -1.59 20.26
N ARG A 262 10.83 -0.57 20.72
CA ARG A 262 10.27 0.77 20.96
C ARG A 262 11.28 1.84 20.59
N LEU A 263 10.92 2.66 19.61
CA LEU A 263 11.75 3.76 19.11
C LEU A 263 10.97 5.07 19.19
N SER A 264 11.67 6.16 19.49
CA SER A 264 11.07 7.46 19.73
C SER A 264 11.88 8.55 19.05
N THR A 265 11.22 9.49 18.37
CA THR A 265 11.91 10.63 17.74
C THR A 265 12.42 11.65 18.76
N ARG A 266 12.11 11.50 20.05
CA ARG A 266 12.73 12.30 21.13
C ARG A 266 14.24 12.14 21.19
N ASP A 267 14.72 10.97 20.80
CA ASP A 267 16.14 10.61 20.81
C ASP A 267 16.78 10.89 19.42
N GLY A 268 16.04 11.58 18.53
CA GLY A 268 16.42 11.91 17.15
C GLY A 268 15.50 11.27 16.11
N GLU A 269 15.16 12.01 15.05
CA GLU A 269 14.32 11.50 13.93
C GLU A 269 15.03 10.37 13.16
N ARG A 270 16.37 10.35 13.18
CA ARG A 270 17.23 9.42 12.44
C ARG A 270 17.02 7.95 12.84
N ALA A 271 16.78 7.68 14.11
CA ALA A 271 16.62 6.31 14.62
C ALA A 271 15.40 5.61 13.99
N LEU A 272 14.29 6.34 13.79
CA LEU A 272 13.11 5.79 13.12
C LEU A 272 13.36 5.57 11.64
N TYR A 273 14.06 6.50 10.96
CA TYR A 273 14.47 6.31 9.57
C TYR A 273 15.32 5.04 9.42
N GLN A 274 16.41 4.92 10.17
CA GLN A 274 17.32 3.76 10.11
C GLN A 274 16.60 2.44 10.41
N TYR A 275 15.71 2.44 11.40
CA TYR A 275 14.90 1.26 11.69
C TYR A 275 14.03 0.87 10.48
N LEU A 276 13.28 1.82 9.91
CA LEU A 276 12.42 1.54 8.76
C LEU A 276 13.22 1.12 7.52
N SER A 277 14.38 1.73 7.29
CA SER A 277 15.33 1.36 6.22
C SER A 277 15.88 -0.06 6.39
N SER A 278 16.05 -0.51 7.63
CA SER A 278 16.57 -1.85 7.96
C SER A 278 15.54 -2.96 7.78
N VAL A 279 14.23 -2.64 7.78
CA VAL A 279 13.16 -3.63 7.66
C VAL A 279 13.37 -4.48 6.41
N GLN A 280 13.22 -5.80 6.56
CA GLN A 280 13.28 -6.75 5.46
C GLN A 280 11.88 -7.33 5.22
N CYS A 281 11.63 -7.75 3.99
CA CYS A 281 10.40 -8.42 3.59
C CYS A 281 9.13 -7.57 3.81
N LEU A 282 7.99 -8.19 4.14
CA LEU A 282 6.71 -7.51 4.29
C LEU A 282 6.32 -7.40 5.77
N GLY A 283 5.67 -6.32 6.16
CA GLY A 283 5.09 -6.12 7.49
C GLY A 283 4.25 -4.86 7.51
N GLY A 284 3.87 -4.36 8.69
CA GLY A 284 3.13 -3.09 8.72
C GLY A 284 2.96 -2.46 10.08
N PHE A 285 2.39 -1.26 10.04
CA PHE A 285 2.19 -0.38 11.17
C PHE A 285 0.82 0.28 11.11
N GLN A 286 0.08 0.21 12.20
CA GLN A 286 -1.11 1.04 12.39
C GLN A 286 -0.70 2.45 12.82
N ASP A 287 -1.11 3.46 12.06
CA ASP A 287 -0.90 4.88 12.32
C ASP A 287 -1.90 5.46 13.34
N HIS A 288 -1.66 6.71 13.73
CA HIS A 288 -2.36 7.36 14.84
C HIS A 288 -3.56 8.20 14.36
N PHE A 289 -4.71 7.56 14.11
CA PHE A 289 -5.92 8.25 13.61
C PHE A 289 -6.33 9.42 14.51
N ASP A 290 -6.41 9.19 15.82
CA ASP A 290 -6.78 10.22 16.80
C ASP A 290 -5.88 11.47 16.75
N TRP A 291 -4.59 11.27 16.45
CA TRP A 291 -3.67 12.40 16.28
C TRP A 291 -3.97 13.16 15.00
N TRP A 292 -4.22 12.47 13.90
CA TRP A 292 -4.60 13.10 12.64
C TRP A 292 -5.90 13.91 12.76
N ALA A 293 -6.92 13.33 13.40
CA ALA A 293 -8.20 13.99 13.65
C ALA A 293 -8.05 15.24 14.54
N ARG A 294 -7.26 15.17 15.63
CA ARG A 294 -6.97 16.33 16.51
C ARG A 294 -6.19 17.44 15.82
N ASN A 295 -5.45 17.14 14.77
CA ASN A 295 -4.74 18.10 13.92
C ASN A 295 -5.53 18.42 12.65
N THR A 296 -6.87 18.36 12.75
CA THR A 296 -7.83 18.77 11.71
C THR A 296 -7.60 18.12 10.35
N TYR A 297 -7.11 16.86 10.34
CA TYR A 297 -6.79 16.10 9.14
C TYR A 297 -5.73 16.76 8.23
N SER A 298 -4.93 17.67 8.79
CA SER A 298 -3.86 18.36 8.06
C SER A 298 -2.60 17.52 7.94
N ILE A 299 -1.67 17.98 7.09
CA ILE A 299 -0.33 17.42 6.92
C ILE A 299 0.41 17.19 8.25
N LEU A 300 0.24 18.07 9.25
CA LEU A 300 0.93 17.96 10.55
C LEU A 300 0.42 16.81 11.42
N GLY A 301 -0.79 16.32 11.13
CA GLY A 301 -1.37 15.15 11.78
C GLY A 301 -1.12 13.85 11.01
N GLY A 302 -0.62 13.94 9.78
CA GLY A 302 -0.54 12.82 8.83
C GLY A 302 0.38 11.69 9.27
N LYS A 303 0.37 10.61 8.48
CA LYS A 303 1.27 9.46 8.65
C LYS A 303 2.71 9.94 8.45
N PRO A 304 3.59 9.84 9.47
CA PRO A 304 4.95 10.33 9.31
C PRO A 304 5.71 9.49 8.29
N LEU A 305 6.46 10.17 7.44
CA LEU A 305 7.40 9.59 6.48
C LEU A 305 8.72 10.34 6.58
N TRP A 306 9.82 9.61 6.80
CA TRP A 306 11.16 10.18 6.78
C TRP A 306 11.82 9.94 5.44
N VAL A 307 12.40 10.98 4.87
CA VAL A 307 13.15 10.95 3.61
C VAL A 307 14.53 11.52 3.86
N ASP A 308 15.56 10.72 3.58
CA ASP A 308 16.95 11.16 3.61
C ASP A 308 17.46 11.33 2.17
N PRO A 309 17.63 12.57 1.67
CA PRO A 309 18.19 12.80 0.33
C PRO A 309 19.70 12.49 0.26
N PHE A 310 20.36 12.29 1.39
CA PHE A 310 21.78 11.96 1.47
C PHE A 310 22.05 10.44 1.50
N ASP A 311 21.01 9.62 1.69
CA ASP A 311 21.11 8.16 1.64
C ASP A 311 21.18 7.69 0.17
N GLN A 312 22.32 7.11 -0.20
CA GLN A 312 22.56 6.62 -1.56
C GLN A 312 22.16 5.14 -1.72
N ASP A 313 21.76 4.47 -0.65
CA ASP A 313 21.47 3.05 -0.59
C ASP A 313 19.97 2.76 -0.48
N VAL A 314 19.15 3.69 0.04
CA VAL A 314 17.72 3.44 0.32
C VAL A 314 16.83 4.57 -0.21
N GLN A 315 15.73 4.21 -0.88
CA GLN A 315 14.64 5.12 -1.26
C GLN A 315 13.33 4.67 -0.61
N HIS A 316 12.63 5.61 0.02
CA HIS A 316 11.29 5.38 0.56
C HIS A 316 10.23 5.94 -0.39
N ILE A 317 9.20 5.15 -0.69
CA ILE A 317 8.06 5.57 -1.52
C ILE A 317 6.78 5.29 -0.76
N PHE A 318 5.91 6.28 -0.61
CA PHE A 318 4.60 6.17 0.04
C PHE A 318 3.50 6.24 -0.99
N ILE A 319 2.62 5.24 -1.01
CA ILE A 319 1.48 5.13 -1.90
C ILE A 319 0.21 5.18 -1.07
N ASP A 320 -0.66 6.15 -1.35
CA ASP A 320 -1.90 6.39 -0.61
C ASP A 320 -2.90 7.14 -1.51
N ASP A 321 -4.19 6.76 -1.48
CA ASP A 321 -5.23 7.40 -2.28
C ASP A 321 -5.51 8.84 -1.84
N ASN A 322 -5.16 9.22 -0.61
CA ASN A 322 -5.39 10.53 0.01
C ASN A 322 -4.16 11.46 0.00
N ILE A 323 -3.11 11.12 -0.74
CA ILE A 323 -2.05 12.07 -1.09
C ILE A 323 -2.65 13.12 -2.04
N ARG A 324 -2.47 14.41 -1.71
CA ARG A 324 -2.97 15.54 -2.49
C ARG A 324 -1.82 16.49 -2.79
N GLN A 325 -1.78 17.08 -3.98
CA GLN A 325 -0.74 18.07 -4.33
C GLN A 325 -0.83 19.38 -3.53
N ASN A 326 -1.94 19.60 -2.80
CA ASN A 326 -2.05 20.69 -1.84
C ASN A 326 -1.78 20.18 -0.41
N ASP A 327 -1.05 20.96 0.38
CA ASP A 327 -0.63 20.56 1.73
C ASP A 327 -1.72 20.72 2.80
N LYS A 328 -2.90 21.23 2.43
CA LYS A 328 -3.98 21.50 3.39
C LYS A 328 -4.65 20.22 3.85
N ASP A 329 -4.88 19.30 2.92
CA ASP A 329 -5.69 18.09 3.11
C ASP A 329 -4.97 16.82 2.58
N THR A 330 -3.66 16.69 2.85
CA THR A 330 -2.84 15.51 2.50
C THR A 330 -2.61 14.62 3.73
N ILE A 331 -2.58 13.31 3.52
CA ILE A 331 -2.58 12.30 4.60
C ILE A 331 -1.19 11.93 5.13
N VAL A 332 -0.13 12.23 4.38
CA VAL A 332 1.25 11.93 4.75
C VAL A 332 1.91 13.18 5.32
N HIS A 333 2.69 13.04 6.39
CA HIS A 333 3.56 14.09 6.95
C HIS A 333 5.02 13.82 6.53
N PRO A 334 5.50 14.42 5.42
CA PRO A 334 6.84 14.15 4.94
C PRO A 334 7.88 14.98 5.70
N LYS A 335 8.88 14.30 6.26
CA LYS A 335 9.99 14.86 7.03
C LYS A 335 11.29 14.60 6.28
N VAL A 336 11.92 15.66 5.78
CA VAL A 336 13.16 15.59 5.00
C VAL A 336 14.34 15.98 5.89
N PHE A 337 15.38 15.14 5.94
CA PHE A 337 16.61 15.45 6.68
C PHE A 337 17.36 16.64 6.07
N LEU A 338 17.92 17.49 6.92
CA LEU A 338 18.61 18.71 6.49
C LEU A 338 20.10 18.51 6.21
N ASP A 339 20.70 17.50 6.81
CA ASP A 339 22.11 17.17 6.64
C ASP A 339 22.35 15.65 6.76
N ARG A 340 23.55 15.20 6.37
CA ARG A 340 23.88 13.78 6.18
C ARG A 340 23.90 12.95 7.47
N ASP A 341 24.28 13.54 8.59
CA ASP A 341 24.53 12.80 9.85
C ASP A 341 23.66 13.30 11.02
N GLY A 342 22.91 14.37 10.78
CA GLY A 342 22.05 15.04 11.74
C GLY A 342 20.70 14.37 11.91
N SER A 343 20.00 14.83 12.94
CA SER A 343 18.66 14.34 13.30
C SER A 343 17.56 15.35 13.04
N GLU A 344 17.91 16.53 12.50
CA GLU A 344 16.96 17.58 12.20
C GLU A 344 16.24 17.32 10.88
N THR A 345 14.94 17.57 10.86
CA THR A 345 14.10 17.45 9.68
C THR A 345 13.27 18.70 9.49
N ARG A 346 12.96 19.02 8.24
CA ARG A 346 11.88 19.96 7.90
C ARG A 346 10.68 19.21 7.36
N THR A 347 9.51 19.82 7.47
CA THR A 347 8.34 19.35 6.71
C THR A 347 8.50 19.78 5.26
N ALA A 348 8.46 18.84 4.32
CA ALA A 348 8.43 19.12 2.89
C ALA A 348 6.99 19.27 2.39
N SER A 349 6.78 20.04 1.33
CA SER A 349 5.47 20.06 0.66
C SER A 349 5.24 18.73 -0.06
N THR A 350 3.98 18.37 -0.27
CA THR A 350 3.63 17.18 -1.04
C THR A 350 4.11 17.31 -2.48
N SER A 351 4.00 18.50 -3.06
CA SER A 351 4.47 18.79 -4.42
C SER A 351 5.98 18.60 -4.60
N GLU A 352 6.77 18.84 -3.55
CA GLU A 352 8.22 18.64 -3.58
C GLU A 352 8.60 17.17 -3.75
N LEU A 353 7.78 16.26 -3.23
CA LEU A 353 8.06 14.82 -3.18
C LEU A 353 7.13 13.97 -4.06
N TYR A 354 6.20 14.61 -4.77
CA TYR A 354 5.26 13.95 -5.66
C TYR A 354 6.02 13.29 -6.81
N ASP A 355 5.71 12.02 -7.10
CA ASP A 355 6.39 11.20 -8.10
C ASP A 355 7.91 11.06 -7.85
N LEU A 356 8.34 11.22 -6.59
CA LEU A 356 9.70 10.97 -6.11
C LEU A 356 9.66 10.00 -4.91
N CYS A 357 8.90 10.39 -3.88
CA CYS A 357 8.69 9.61 -2.65
C CYS A 357 7.21 9.48 -2.30
N LEU A 358 6.31 10.19 -2.98
CA LEU A 358 4.87 10.20 -2.70
C LEU A 358 4.09 9.91 -4.00
N VAL A 359 3.14 8.99 -3.92
CA VAL A 359 2.27 8.60 -5.04
C VAL A 359 0.82 8.64 -4.58
N GLN A 360 0.00 9.46 -5.24
CA GLN A 360 -1.44 9.36 -5.10
C GLN A 360 -1.94 8.11 -5.85
N ASN A 361 -2.62 7.20 -5.15
CA ASN A 361 -3.15 6.00 -5.78
C ASN A 361 -4.31 6.31 -6.73
N ASP A 362 -4.25 5.77 -7.95
CA ASP A 362 -5.36 5.72 -8.91
C ASP A 362 -6.04 4.36 -8.77
N LEU A 363 -7.09 4.29 -7.96
CA LEU A 363 -7.77 3.02 -7.70
C LEU A 363 -8.33 2.37 -8.97
N LEU A 364 -8.82 3.17 -9.92
CA LEU A 364 -9.33 2.64 -11.19
C LEU A 364 -8.22 1.95 -11.98
N LYS A 365 -7.05 2.60 -12.10
CA LYS A 365 -5.89 1.98 -12.76
C LYS A 365 -5.32 0.81 -11.97
N ALA A 366 -5.26 0.90 -10.65
CA ALA A 366 -4.82 -0.20 -9.80
C ALA A 366 -5.72 -1.45 -9.95
N ILE A 367 -6.99 -1.27 -10.30
CA ILE A 367 -7.90 -2.37 -10.64
C ILE A 367 -7.67 -2.88 -12.06
N SER A 368 -7.53 -1.98 -13.05
CA SER A 368 -7.55 -2.34 -14.47
C SER A 368 -6.20 -2.74 -15.06
N ASP A 369 -5.10 -2.27 -14.48
CA ASP A 369 -3.73 -2.50 -14.95
C ASP A 369 -2.94 -3.31 -13.91
N PRO A 370 -2.61 -4.59 -14.20
CA PRO A 370 -1.81 -5.42 -13.31
C PRO A 370 -0.45 -4.82 -12.96
N GLU A 371 0.17 -4.04 -13.86
CA GLU A 371 1.51 -3.48 -13.69
C GLU A 371 1.50 -2.07 -13.06
N TYR A 372 0.31 -1.55 -12.71
CA TYR A 372 0.14 -0.16 -12.26
C TYR A 372 1.15 0.26 -11.18
N PHE A 373 1.28 -0.51 -10.10
CA PHE A 373 2.18 -0.15 -9.00
C PHE A 373 3.65 -0.19 -9.43
N THR A 374 4.05 -1.19 -10.23
CA THR A 374 5.40 -1.33 -10.77
C THR A 374 5.76 -0.11 -11.62
N GLN A 375 4.86 0.33 -12.50
CA GLN A 375 5.04 1.53 -13.30
C GLN A 375 5.18 2.79 -12.43
N ARG A 376 4.34 2.96 -11.38
CA ARG A 376 4.44 4.10 -10.46
C ARG A 376 5.77 4.13 -9.73
N ILE A 377 6.28 2.98 -9.28
CA ILE A 377 7.56 2.87 -8.61
C ILE A 377 8.71 3.20 -9.56
N SER A 378 8.68 2.73 -10.81
CA SER A 378 9.69 3.09 -11.82
C SER A 378 9.77 4.59 -12.03
N ILE A 379 8.63 5.27 -12.17
CA ILE A 379 8.55 6.73 -12.30
C ILE A 379 9.21 7.41 -11.09
N CYS A 380 8.89 6.97 -9.86
CA CYS A 380 9.49 7.51 -8.65
C CYS A 380 11.01 7.36 -8.65
N GLN A 381 11.54 6.21 -9.06
CA GLN A 381 12.98 5.98 -9.09
C GLN A 381 13.68 6.84 -10.14
N GLU A 382 13.16 6.89 -11.36
CA GLU A 382 13.73 7.68 -12.46
C GLU A 382 13.77 9.16 -12.11
N ASN A 383 12.70 9.67 -11.50
CA ASN A 383 12.65 11.05 -11.04
C ASN A 383 13.60 11.29 -9.86
N TYR A 384 13.71 10.33 -8.93
CA TYR A 384 14.56 10.47 -7.75
C TYR A 384 16.03 10.53 -8.13
N ASP A 385 16.48 9.63 -9.00
CA ASP A 385 17.85 9.64 -9.49
C ASP A 385 18.17 10.92 -10.29
N ARG A 386 17.21 11.43 -11.07
CA ARG A 386 17.34 12.72 -11.78
C ARG A 386 17.43 13.90 -10.81
N ASN A 387 16.63 13.91 -9.75
CA ASN A 387 16.63 14.98 -8.75
C ASN A 387 17.97 15.03 -8.00
N LEU A 388 18.51 13.87 -7.61
CA LEU A 388 19.82 13.79 -6.97
C LEU A 388 20.95 14.27 -7.87
N GLN A 389 20.91 13.96 -9.17
CA GLN A 389 21.90 14.44 -10.15
C GLN A 389 21.85 15.96 -10.33
N GLN A 390 20.66 16.56 -10.31
CA GLN A 390 20.48 18.01 -10.43
C GLN A 390 20.86 18.76 -9.16
N GLY A 391 20.67 18.17 -7.98
CA GLY A 391 21.07 18.76 -6.70
C GLY A 391 22.57 18.63 -6.37
N ALA A 392 23.29 17.77 -7.09
CA ALA A 392 24.74 17.59 -6.94
C ALA A 392 25.58 18.52 -7.86
N GLY A 393 24.92 19.33 -8.69
CA GLY A 393 25.53 20.23 -9.69
C GLY A 393 25.75 21.67 -9.23
#